data_AF-A0A427A1F0-F1
#
_entry.id   AF-A0A427A1F0-F1
#
_cell.length_a   1.000
_cell.length_b   1.000
_cell.length_c   1.000
_cell.angle_alpha   90.00
_cell.angle_beta   90.00
_cell.angle_gamma   90.00
#
_symmetry.space_group_name_H-M   'P 1'
#
loop_
_entity.id
_entity.type
_entity.pdbx_description
1 polymer ?
#
loop_
_entity_poly.entity_id
_entity_poly.type
_entity_poly.pdbx_seq_one_letter_code
_entity_poly.pdbx_strand_id
1 'polypeptide(L)'
;MRHRQLPWELKQCVRRYHQFKWVATRGVDEEALLQGLPVDLRRDIKRHLCLDLVRRVPLFDEMDERMLEAICERLKPALYTHGTCLVRELDPVGEMLFIIRGYLDSDTTNGGRTGFFNSCRIGPGEFCGEELLTWALDPRPAAALPLSTRTVQAVSEVEAFALVAEDLMFVASQFRRLHSKQLRHKFRFYSHQWRSWAACFIQAAWRRQKRWRASIELGATEGRRDRRSLSLESSEVPNPRAGAAVFAARFVASTKKRETAAQPGKPLKKPKEPDFSMEEES
;
A
#
# COMPACT_ATOMS: atom_id res chain seq x y z
N MET A 1 27.79 5.85 -26.92
CA MET A 1 28.25 5.70 -25.52
C MET A 1 29.78 5.70 -25.31
N ARG A 2 30.64 5.46 -26.32
CA ARG A 2 32.11 5.39 -26.13
C ARG A 2 32.76 6.75 -25.79
N HIS A 3 32.28 7.84 -26.41
CA HIS A 3 32.87 9.17 -26.25
C HIS A 3 32.54 9.90 -24.93
N ARG A 4 31.57 9.40 -24.14
CA ARG A 4 31.10 10.08 -22.91
C ARG A 4 31.59 9.42 -21.60
N GLN A 5 32.60 8.54 -21.67
CA GLN A 5 33.24 7.88 -20.52
C GLN A 5 32.28 7.30 -19.46
N LEU A 6 31.09 6.83 -19.85
CA LEU A 6 30.12 6.28 -18.89
C LEU A 6 30.69 5.05 -18.17
N PRO A 7 30.38 4.86 -16.87
CA PRO A 7 30.66 3.64 -16.13
C PRO A 7 30.25 2.39 -16.89
N TRP A 8 31.05 1.33 -16.77
CA TRP A 8 30.80 0.05 -17.45
C TRP A 8 29.41 -0.52 -17.09
N GLU A 9 29.02 -0.43 -15.82
CA GLU A 9 27.73 -0.91 -15.33
C GLU A 9 26.56 -0.20 -16.02
N LEU A 10 26.59 1.13 -16.13
CA LEU A 10 25.56 1.90 -16.83
C LEU A 10 25.49 1.54 -18.32
N LYS A 11 26.65 1.34 -18.98
CA LYS A 11 26.68 0.88 -20.38
C LYS A 11 26.03 -0.50 -20.53
N GLN A 12 26.24 -1.40 -19.58
CA GLN A 12 25.64 -2.73 -19.59
C GLN A 12 24.13 -2.68 -19.32
N CYS A 13 23.67 -1.85 -18.38
CA CYS A 13 22.24 -1.64 -18.15
C CYS A 13 21.52 -1.12 -19.40
N VAL A 14 22.09 -0.11 -20.07
CA VAL A 14 21.53 0.42 -21.33
C VAL A 14 21.48 -0.65 -22.42
N ARG A 15 22.52 -1.48 -22.56
CA ARG A 15 22.54 -2.59 -23.53
C ARG A 15 21.46 -3.63 -23.24
N ARG A 16 21.33 -4.05 -21.98
CA ARG A 16 20.28 -5.00 -21.54
C ARG A 16 18.89 -4.44 -21.82
N TYR A 17 18.67 -3.16 -21.51
CA TYR A 17 17.40 -2.49 -21.80
C TYR A 17 17.07 -2.51 -23.30
N HIS A 18 18.00 -2.13 -24.18
CA HIS A 18 17.74 -2.16 -25.61
C HIS A 18 17.54 -3.58 -26.15
N GLN A 19 18.27 -4.57 -25.63
CA GLN A 19 18.08 -5.97 -26.00
C GLN A 19 16.69 -6.46 -25.57
N PHE A 20 16.28 -6.15 -24.34
CA PHE A 20 14.96 -6.50 -23.83
C PHE A 20 13.85 -5.80 -24.63
N LYS A 21 13.96 -4.48 -24.85
CA LYS A 21 13.02 -3.72 -25.69
C LYS A 21 12.90 -4.32 -27.09
N TRP A 22 14.03 -4.70 -27.72
CA TRP A 22 14.02 -5.36 -29.03
C TRP A 22 13.27 -6.70 -29.00
N VAL A 23 13.48 -7.54 -27.99
CA VAL A 23 12.77 -8.82 -27.86
C VAL A 23 11.28 -8.61 -27.62
N ALA A 24 10.92 -7.66 -26.77
CA ALA A 24 9.53 -7.36 -26.40
C ALA A 24 8.75 -6.73 -27.56
N THR A 25 9.29 -5.71 -28.22
CA THR A 25 8.57 -4.94 -29.25
C THR A 25 8.98 -5.29 -30.69
N ARG A 26 9.93 -6.20 -30.88
CA ARG A 26 10.52 -6.54 -32.20
C ARG A 26 11.07 -5.33 -32.95
N GLY A 27 11.53 -4.31 -32.20
CA GLY A 27 12.05 -3.07 -32.76
C GLY A 27 10.98 -2.09 -33.24
N VAL A 28 9.70 -2.39 -33.01
CA VAL A 28 8.58 -1.51 -33.35
C VAL A 28 8.39 -0.48 -32.22
N ASP A 29 8.27 0.79 -32.60
CA ASP A 29 7.80 1.85 -31.71
C ASP A 29 6.30 2.02 -31.91
N GLU A 30 5.52 1.45 -30.99
CA GLU A 30 4.06 1.43 -31.07
C GLU A 30 3.46 2.83 -31.11
N GLU A 31 3.98 3.77 -30.32
CA GLU A 31 3.42 5.12 -30.27
C GLU A 31 3.72 5.88 -31.57
N ALA A 32 4.94 5.75 -32.11
CA ALA A 32 5.29 6.36 -33.39
C ALA A 32 4.47 5.78 -34.56
N LEU A 33 4.22 4.46 -34.58
CA LEU A 33 3.35 3.85 -35.58
C LEU A 33 1.92 4.37 -35.49
N LEU A 34 1.39 4.48 -34.26
CA LEU A 34 0.02 4.91 -34.03
C LEU A 34 -0.18 6.39 -34.35
N GLN A 35 0.84 7.24 -34.24
CA GLN A 35 0.74 8.66 -34.59
C GLN A 35 0.49 8.92 -36.08
N GLY A 36 0.89 8.01 -36.97
CA GLY A 36 0.63 8.13 -38.41
C GLY A 36 -0.80 7.76 -38.83
N LEU A 37 -1.62 7.25 -37.91
CA LEU A 37 -2.97 6.78 -38.19
C LEU A 37 -4.04 7.84 -37.85
N PRO A 38 -5.19 7.83 -38.56
CA PRO A 38 -6.38 8.56 -38.14
C PRO A 38 -6.79 8.23 -36.70
N VAL A 39 -7.36 9.21 -36.00
CA VAL A 39 -7.69 9.12 -34.57
C VAL A 39 -8.56 7.90 -34.25
N ASP A 40 -9.55 7.60 -35.08
CA ASP A 40 -10.45 6.46 -34.87
C ASP A 40 -9.71 5.12 -34.94
N LEU A 41 -8.87 4.91 -35.96
CA LEU A 41 -8.08 3.68 -36.09
C LEU A 41 -7.08 3.54 -34.93
N ARG A 42 -6.45 4.64 -34.53
CA ARG A 42 -5.55 4.64 -33.37
C ARG A 42 -6.28 4.22 -32.09
N ARG A 43 -7.48 4.77 -31.85
CA ARG A 43 -8.31 4.42 -30.70
C ARG A 43 -8.69 2.94 -30.72
N ASP A 44 -9.14 2.43 -31.86
CA ASP A 44 -9.58 1.05 -31.98
C ASP A 44 -8.43 0.05 -31.76
N ILE A 45 -7.23 0.37 -32.27
CA ILE A 45 -6.03 -0.44 -32.02
C ILE A 45 -5.64 -0.38 -30.53
N LYS A 46 -5.56 0.82 -29.92
CA LYS A 46 -5.24 0.95 -28.49
C LYS A 46 -6.24 0.21 -27.62
N ARG A 47 -7.54 0.31 -27.93
CA ARG A 47 -8.60 -0.46 -27.26
C ARG A 47 -8.35 -1.95 -27.40
N HIS A 48 -8.09 -2.46 -28.60
CA HIS A 48 -7.87 -3.90 -28.80
C HIS A 48 -6.65 -4.43 -28.03
N LEU A 49 -5.55 -3.67 -28.00
CA LEU A 49 -4.31 -4.06 -27.31
C LEU A 49 -4.43 -3.97 -25.78
N CYS A 50 -5.07 -2.92 -25.28
CA CYS A 50 -5.07 -2.62 -23.85
C CYS A 50 -6.29 -3.19 -23.11
N LEU A 51 -7.46 -3.37 -23.75
CA LEU A 51 -8.72 -3.66 -23.05
C LEU A 51 -8.66 -4.97 -22.24
N ASP A 52 -8.12 -6.03 -22.83
CA ASP A 52 -7.98 -7.32 -22.13
C ASP A 52 -6.99 -7.23 -20.97
N LEU A 53 -5.95 -6.40 -21.12
CA LEU A 53 -4.93 -6.19 -20.09
C LEU A 53 -5.46 -5.34 -18.94
N VAL A 54 -6.25 -4.32 -19.26
CA VAL A 54 -6.93 -3.46 -18.29
C VAL A 54 -7.99 -4.25 -17.52
N ARG A 55 -8.82 -5.06 -18.19
CA ARG A 55 -9.84 -5.90 -17.53
C ARG A 55 -9.26 -6.94 -16.58
N ARG A 56 -8.03 -7.42 -16.83
CA ARG A 56 -7.33 -8.33 -15.90
C ARG A 56 -7.01 -7.67 -14.56
N VAL A 57 -6.87 -6.35 -14.52
CA VAL A 57 -6.67 -5.61 -13.28
C VAL A 57 -8.03 -5.50 -12.60
N PRO A 58 -8.24 -6.15 -11.45
CA PRO A 58 -9.57 -6.24 -10.87
C PRO A 58 -10.21 -4.90 -10.52
N LEU A 59 -9.39 -3.85 -10.34
CA LEU A 59 -9.81 -2.47 -10.14
C LEU A 59 -10.67 -1.96 -11.32
N PHE A 60 -10.35 -2.37 -12.54
CA PHE A 60 -10.95 -1.85 -13.77
C PHE A 60 -12.14 -2.68 -14.28
N ASP A 61 -12.26 -3.93 -13.87
CA ASP A 61 -13.27 -4.87 -14.37
C ASP A 61 -14.73 -4.40 -14.25
N GLU A 62 -15.04 -3.55 -13.26
CA GLU A 62 -16.42 -3.05 -13.02
C GLU A 62 -16.68 -1.64 -13.56
N MET A 63 -15.70 -1.05 -14.24
CA MET A 63 -15.84 0.28 -14.84
C MET A 63 -16.63 0.20 -16.14
N ASP A 64 -17.34 1.27 -16.48
CA ASP A 64 -18.04 1.35 -17.75
C ASP A 64 -17.06 1.34 -18.92
N GLU A 65 -17.55 0.83 -20.05
CA GLU A 65 -16.75 0.71 -21.26
C GLU A 65 -16.17 2.05 -21.73
N ARG A 66 -16.90 3.16 -21.60
CA ARG A 66 -16.42 4.50 -21.95
C ARG A 66 -15.24 4.95 -21.11
N MET A 67 -15.25 4.63 -19.81
CA MET A 67 -14.15 4.95 -18.91
C MET A 67 -12.95 4.05 -19.17
N LEU A 68 -13.18 2.76 -19.43
CA LEU A 68 -12.14 1.82 -19.83
C LEU A 68 -11.47 2.26 -21.13
N GLU A 69 -12.25 2.73 -22.11
CA GLU A 69 -11.74 3.32 -23.36
C GLU A 69 -10.86 4.54 -23.08
N ALA A 70 -11.33 5.47 -22.24
CA ALA A 70 -10.55 6.66 -21.88
C ALA A 70 -9.22 6.34 -21.18
N ILE A 71 -9.19 5.29 -20.36
CA ILE A 71 -7.96 4.77 -19.74
C ILE A 71 -7.06 4.12 -20.80
N CYS A 72 -7.61 3.24 -21.64
CA CYS A 72 -6.86 2.55 -22.70
C CYS A 72 -6.17 3.52 -23.66
N GLU A 73 -6.80 4.65 -23.98
CA GLU A 73 -6.21 5.69 -24.83
C GLU A 73 -4.96 6.35 -24.23
N ARG A 74 -4.88 6.40 -22.89
CA ARG A 74 -3.85 7.10 -22.11
C ARG A 74 -2.76 6.20 -21.55
N LEU A 75 -2.98 4.88 -21.53
CA LEU A 75 -1.96 3.92 -21.12
C LEU A 75 -0.77 3.94 -22.07
N LYS A 76 0.42 3.93 -21.49
CA LYS A 76 1.70 3.89 -22.21
C LYS A 76 2.45 2.60 -21.86
N PRO A 77 3.01 1.87 -22.83
CA PRO A 77 3.84 0.72 -22.53
C PRO A 77 5.09 1.13 -21.75
N ALA A 78 5.42 0.37 -20.71
CA ALA A 78 6.57 0.58 -19.84
C ALA A 78 7.37 -0.72 -19.70
N LEU A 79 8.69 -0.62 -19.84
CA LEU A 79 9.62 -1.74 -19.80
C LEU A 79 10.70 -1.48 -18.75
N TYR A 80 10.90 -2.40 -17.83
CA TYR A 80 11.94 -2.30 -16.81
C TYR A 80 12.84 -3.54 -16.84
N THR A 81 14.14 -3.33 -16.77
CA THR A 81 15.12 -4.43 -16.66
C THR A 81 15.30 -4.86 -15.21
N HIS A 82 15.75 -6.10 -15.00
CA HIS A 82 16.18 -6.57 -13.67
C HIS A 82 17.07 -5.55 -12.95
N GLY A 83 16.78 -5.28 -11.68
CA GLY A 83 17.55 -4.43 -10.79
C GLY A 83 17.20 -2.94 -10.91
N THR A 84 16.34 -2.56 -11.85
CA THR A 84 15.89 -1.16 -11.99
C THR A 84 15.07 -0.75 -10.77
N CYS A 85 15.46 0.34 -10.13
CA CYS A 85 14.66 0.98 -9.08
C CYS A 85 13.61 1.86 -9.75
N LEU A 86 12.33 1.53 -9.58
CA LEU A 86 11.22 2.26 -10.20
C LEU A 86 10.90 3.53 -9.40
N VAL A 87 10.78 3.39 -8.09
CA VAL A 87 10.52 4.48 -7.16
C VAL A 87 11.15 4.16 -5.81
N ARG A 88 11.67 5.15 -5.10
CA ARG A 88 12.11 4.97 -3.70
C ARG A 88 11.04 5.49 -2.75
N GLU A 89 11.04 4.95 -1.54
CA GLU A 89 10.23 5.50 -0.46
C GLU A 89 10.54 7.00 -0.32
N LEU A 90 9.48 7.83 -0.25
CA LEU A 90 9.50 9.30 -0.23
C LEU A 90 9.75 10.01 -1.56
N ASP A 91 9.96 9.29 -2.68
CA ASP A 91 10.03 9.93 -3.99
C ASP A 91 8.62 10.28 -4.51
N PRO A 92 8.45 11.35 -5.31
CA PRO A 92 7.18 11.66 -5.96
C PRO A 92 6.72 10.53 -6.90
N VAL A 93 5.47 10.11 -6.79
CA VAL A 93 4.87 9.10 -7.67
C VAL A 93 4.32 9.79 -8.91
N GLY A 94 4.94 9.56 -10.08
CA GLY A 94 4.54 10.17 -11.35
C GLY A 94 3.60 9.32 -12.20
N GLU A 95 3.56 8.01 -11.97
CA GLU A 95 2.78 7.07 -12.76
C GLU A 95 2.32 5.87 -11.93
N MET A 96 1.17 5.33 -12.32
CA MET A 96 0.61 4.09 -11.78
C MET A 96 0.91 2.97 -12.80
N LEU A 97 1.51 1.87 -12.35
CA LEU A 97 1.96 0.79 -13.22
C LEU A 97 1.09 -0.46 -13.05
N PHE A 98 0.64 -1.03 -14.17
CA PHE A 98 -0.12 -2.27 -14.24
C PHE A 98 0.77 -3.36 -14.82
N ILE A 99 1.06 -4.39 -14.02
CA ILE A 99 2.06 -5.40 -14.39
C ILE A 99 1.43 -6.46 -15.28
N ILE A 100 1.98 -6.64 -16.48
CA ILE A 100 1.54 -7.65 -17.46
C ILE A 100 2.42 -8.88 -17.35
N ARG A 101 3.74 -8.67 -17.24
CA ARG A 101 4.75 -9.74 -17.09
C ARG A 101 5.86 -9.30 -16.16
N GLY A 102 6.49 -10.29 -15.53
CA GLY A 102 7.58 -10.10 -14.61
C GLY A 102 7.14 -9.80 -13.19
N TYR A 103 8.10 -9.50 -12.32
CA TYR A 103 7.89 -9.28 -10.90
C TYR A 103 8.68 -8.07 -10.40
N LEU A 104 8.04 -7.32 -9.50
CA LEU A 104 8.66 -6.26 -8.71
C LEU A 104 8.69 -6.70 -7.24
N ASP A 105 9.72 -6.29 -6.51
CA ASP A 105 9.71 -6.33 -5.05
C ASP A 105 9.41 -4.91 -4.53
N SER A 106 8.57 -4.84 -3.51
CA SER A 106 8.11 -3.61 -2.89
C SER A 106 8.33 -3.69 -1.39
N ASP A 107 9.15 -2.77 -0.87
CA ASP A 107 9.57 -2.74 0.51
C ASP A 107 9.24 -1.40 1.15
N THR A 108 8.86 -1.40 2.42
CA THR A 108 8.65 -0.17 3.20
C THR A 108 9.29 -0.27 4.57
N THR A 109 9.94 0.82 4.96
CA THR A 109 10.45 1.04 6.30
C THR A 109 9.51 1.89 7.15
N ASN A 110 8.37 2.30 6.58
CA ASN A 110 7.41 3.22 7.18
C ASN A 110 8.10 4.48 7.74
N GLY A 111 8.92 5.12 6.90
CA GLY A 111 9.71 6.29 7.25
C GLY A 111 10.85 5.99 8.22
N GLY A 112 11.58 4.88 8.03
CA GLY A 112 12.75 4.53 8.82
C GLY A 112 12.44 4.09 10.26
N ARG A 113 11.23 3.60 10.50
CA ARG A 113 10.83 3.17 11.84
C ARG A 113 11.59 1.91 12.25
N THR A 114 12.33 1.99 13.35
CA THR A 114 13.12 0.87 13.88
C THR A 114 12.25 -0.37 14.13
N GLY A 115 12.67 -1.51 13.59
CA GLY A 115 11.98 -2.79 13.71
C GLY A 115 10.71 -2.94 12.86
N PHE A 116 10.45 -2.04 11.92
CA PHE A 116 9.36 -2.18 10.94
C PHE A 116 9.94 -2.34 9.53
N PHE A 117 9.76 -3.53 8.97
CA PHE A 117 10.08 -3.85 7.58
C PHE A 117 8.92 -4.67 7.03
N ASN A 118 8.30 -4.19 5.95
CA ASN A 118 7.28 -4.93 5.22
C ASN A 118 7.69 -5.01 3.76
N SER A 119 7.81 -6.24 3.27
CA SER A 119 8.12 -6.55 1.89
C SER A 119 6.96 -7.32 1.25
N CYS A 120 6.71 -7.08 -0.03
CA CYS A 120 5.85 -7.92 -0.84
C CYS A 120 6.32 -7.95 -2.29
N ARG A 121 5.99 -9.03 -2.98
CA ARG A 121 6.19 -9.15 -4.43
C ARG A 121 4.93 -8.70 -5.15
N ILE A 122 5.11 -7.89 -6.19
CA ILE A 122 4.06 -7.43 -7.09
C ILE A 122 4.24 -8.17 -8.42
N GLY A 123 3.23 -8.91 -8.84
CA GLY A 123 3.26 -9.75 -10.03
C GLY A 123 2.23 -9.39 -11.10
N PRO A 124 2.09 -10.24 -12.13
CA PRO A 124 1.11 -10.04 -13.20
C PRO A 124 -0.32 -9.87 -12.67
N GLY A 125 -1.03 -8.84 -13.15
CA GLY A 125 -2.39 -8.48 -12.72
C GLY A 125 -2.46 -7.58 -11.48
N GLU A 126 -1.34 -7.36 -10.79
CA GLU A 126 -1.22 -6.38 -9.70
C GLU A 126 -0.72 -5.03 -10.24
N PHE A 127 -0.76 -4.00 -9.38
CA PHE A 127 -0.36 -2.64 -9.73
C PHE A 127 0.43 -1.96 -8.60
N CYS A 128 1.19 -0.93 -8.96
CA CYS A 128 1.87 -0.04 -8.00
C CYS A 128 1.63 1.44 -8.34
N GLY A 129 1.91 2.34 -7.39
CA GLY A 129 1.60 3.78 -7.51
C GLY A 129 0.18 4.13 -7.05
N GLU A 130 -0.37 3.33 -6.13
CA GLU A 130 -1.73 3.48 -5.59
C GLU A 130 -1.97 4.80 -4.85
N GLU A 131 -0.91 5.49 -4.46
CA GLU A 131 -0.94 6.84 -3.91
C GLU A 131 -1.60 7.85 -4.87
N LEU A 132 -1.40 7.65 -6.18
CA LEU A 132 -1.97 8.52 -7.22
C LEU A 132 -3.48 8.46 -7.28
N LEU A 133 -4.10 7.31 -6.96
CA LEU A 133 -5.56 7.21 -6.98
C LEU A 133 -6.18 8.07 -5.88
N THR A 134 -5.56 8.11 -4.70
CA THR A 134 -6.03 8.98 -3.60
C THR A 134 -5.91 10.45 -3.96
N TRP A 135 -4.81 10.82 -4.62
CA TRP A 135 -4.56 12.19 -5.06
C TRP A 135 -5.48 12.62 -6.21
N ALA A 136 -5.66 11.78 -7.23
CA ALA A 136 -6.45 12.12 -8.42
C ALA A 136 -7.95 12.25 -8.12
N LEU A 137 -8.45 11.55 -7.09
CA LEU A 137 -9.85 11.59 -6.68
C LEU A 137 -10.17 12.68 -5.65
N ASP A 138 -9.15 13.35 -5.09
CA ASP A 138 -9.36 14.48 -4.19
C ASP A 138 -10.06 15.63 -4.95
N PRO A 139 -11.19 16.18 -4.46
CA PRO A 139 -11.85 17.35 -5.06
C PRO A 139 -10.94 18.56 -5.20
N ARG A 140 -9.91 18.66 -4.35
CA ARG A 140 -8.92 19.74 -4.37
C ARG A 140 -7.52 19.13 -4.33
N PRO A 141 -7.06 18.51 -5.43
CA PRO A 141 -5.79 17.82 -5.45
C PRO A 141 -4.66 18.82 -5.22
N ALA A 142 -3.67 18.41 -4.41
CA ALA A 142 -2.47 19.21 -4.21
C ALA A 142 -1.73 19.38 -5.55
N ALA A 143 -1.14 20.56 -5.78
CA ALA A 143 -0.32 20.81 -6.97
C ALA A 143 0.93 19.89 -7.03
N ALA A 144 1.40 19.43 -5.87
CA ALA A 144 2.50 18.47 -5.78
C ALA A 144 1.99 17.03 -5.86
N LEU A 145 2.76 16.18 -6.54
CA LEU A 145 2.51 14.74 -6.60
C LEU A 145 2.64 14.09 -5.22
N PRO A 146 1.87 13.03 -4.94
CA PRO A 146 1.99 12.29 -3.69
C PRO A 146 3.35 11.59 -3.61
N LEU A 147 3.88 11.50 -2.39
CA LEU A 147 5.14 10.77 -2.12
C LEU A 147 4.88 9.28 -1.97
N SER A 148 5.77 8.46 -2.49
CA SER A 148 5.69 7.02 -2.39
C SER A 148 5.90 6.57 -0.95
N THR A 149 5.11 5.58 -0.53
CA THR A 149 5.24 4.96 0.79
C THR A 149 6.21 3.77 0.79
N ARG A 150 6.70 3.36 -0.39
CA ARG A 150 7.48 2.14 -0.60
C ARG A 150 8.60 2.35 -1.60
N THR A 151 9.67 1.59 -1.45
CA THR A 151 10.66 1.41 -2.50
C THR A 151 10.24 0.24 -3.38
N VAL A 152 10.25 0.41 -4.70
CA VAL A 152 9.86 -0.61 -5.67
C VAL A 152 11.01 -0.87 -6.63
N GLN A 153 11.40 -2.14 -6.77
CA GLN A 153 12.50 -2.55 -7.63
C GLN A 153 12.10 -3.74 -8.51
N ALA A 154 12.57 -3.74 -9.76
CA ALA A 154 12.36 -4.84 -10.68
C ALA A 154 13.26 -6.05 -10.33
N VAL A 155 12.62 -7.20 -10.13
CA VAL A 155 13.29 -8.47 -9.82
C VAL A 155 13.54 -9.28 -11.09
N SER A 156 12.73 -9.09 -12.12
CA SER A 156 12.92 -9.68 -13.46
C SER A 156 12.88 -8.59 -14.53
N GLU A 157 12.95 -8.97 -15.80
CA GLU A 157 12.41 -8.09 -16.83
C GLU A 157 10.90 -7.95 -16.62
N VAL A 158 10.40 -6.72 -16.70
CA VAL A 158 9.01 -6.38 -16.42
C VAL A 158 8.43 -5.65 -17.62
N GLU A 159 7.27 -6.14 -18.06
CA GLU A 159 6.40 -5.48 -19.03
C GLU A 159 5.16 -4.98 -18.27
N ALA A 160 4.90 -3.68 -18.38
CA ALA A 160 3.80 -3.03 -17.70
C ALA A 160 3.15 -1.98 -18.60
N PHE A 161 1.96 -1.52 -18.21
CA PHE A 161 1.43 -0.25 -18.69
C PHE A 161 1.51 0.81 -17.61
N ALA A 162 1.90 2.02 -17.99
CA ALA A 162 1.91 3.20 -17.15
C ALA A 162 0.69 4.08 -17.46
N LEU A 163 -0.02 4.47 -16.40
CA LEU A 163 -0.98 5.57 -16.43
C LEU A 163 -0.36 6.74 -15.66
N VAL A 164 -0.02 7.80 -16.39
CA VAL A 164 0.64 8.98 -15.81
C VAL A 164 -0.33 9.74 -14.92
N ALA A 165 0.19 10.43 -13.89
CA ALA A 165 -0.60 11.19 -12.93
C ALA A 165 -1.60 12.17 -13.59
N GLU A 166 -1.14 12.95 -14.57
CA GLU A 166 -1.98 13.91 -15.30
C GLU A 166 -3.13 13.23 -16.04
N ASP A 167 -2.85 12.10 -16.68
CA ASP A 167 -3.84 11.29 -17.40
C ASP A 167 -4.85 10.67 -16.43
N LEU A 168 -4.40 10.17 -15.27
CA LEU A 168 -5.28 9.67 -14.22
C LEU A 168 -6.17 10.77 -13.66
N MET A 169 -5.63 11.97 -13.39
CA MET A 169 -6.43 13.10 -12.92
C MET A 169 -7.48 13.50 -13.96
N PHE A 170 -7.11 13.51 -15.24
CA PHE A 170 -8.07 13.76 -16.31
C PHE A 170 -9.22 12.75 -16.26
N VAL A 171 -8.94 11.44 -16.21
CA VAL A 171 -9.99 10.42 -16.14
C VAL A 171 -10.81 10.56 -14.84
N ALA A 172 -10.17 10.80 -13.70
CA ALA A 172 -10.86 11.04 -12.43
C ALA A 172 -11.85 12.21 -12.51
N SER A 173 -11.46 13.31 -13.15
CA SER A 173 -12.31 14.50 -13.29
C SER A 173 -13.53 14.28 -14.17
N GLN A 174 -13.41 13.43 -15.20
CA GLN A 174 -14.44 13.24 -16.22
C GLN A 174 -15.48 12.19 -15.84
N PHE A 175 -15.10 11.20 -15.02
CA PHE A 175 -15.93 10.01 -14.86
C PHE A 175 -16.38 9.77 -13.41
N ARG A 176 -17.64 10.11 -13.12
CA ARG A 176 -18.28 9.92 -11.80
C ARG A 176 -18.21 8.49 -11.26
N ARG A 177 -18.16 7.47 -12.11
CA ARG A 177 -18.05 6.06 -11.67
C ARG A 177 -16.71 5.72 -10.97
N LEU A 178 -15.67 6.52 -11.16
CA LEU A 178 -14.45 6.44 -10.36
C LEU A 178 -14.74 6.78 -8.89
N HIS A 179 -15.83 7.51 -8.63
CA HIS A 179 -16.35 7.83 -7.30
C HIS A 179 -17.27 6.76 -6.69
N SER A 180 -17.38 5.58 -7.31
CA SER A 180 -18.27 4.54 -6.81
C SER A 180 -17.79 3.90 -5.49
N LYS A 181 -18.75 3.59 -4.60
CA LYS A 181 -18.47 2.84 -3.36
C LYS A 181 -17.86 1.47 -3.65
N GLN A 182 -18.26 0.83 -4.74
CA GLN A 182 -17.76 -0.48 -5.16
C GLN A 182 -16.27 -0.42 -5.53
N LEU A 183 -15.85 0.59 -6.29
CA LEU A 183 -14.45 0.82 -6.64
C LEU A 183 -13.59 1.13 -5.39
N ARG A 184 -14.14 1.88 -4.42
CA ARG A 184 -13.48 2.10 -3.11
C ARG A 184 -13.20 0.79 -2.37
N HIS A 185 -14.14 -0.15 -2.38
CA HIS A 185 -13.94 -1.46 -1.75
C HIS A 185 -12.89 -2.29 -2.47
N LYS A 186 -12.93 -2.33 -3.81
CA LYS A 186 -11.91 -3.02 -4.61
C LYS A 186 -10.53 -2.41 -4.41
N PHE A 187 -10.42 -1.08 -4.45
CA PHE A 187 -9.17 -0.39 -4.17
C PHE A 187 -8.58 -0.79 -2.82
N ARG A 188 -9.39 -0.76 -1.75
CA ARG A 188 -8.94 -1.20 -0.41
C ARG A 188 -8.52 -2.67 -0.38
N PHE A 189 -9.21 -3.52 -1.13
CA PHE A 189 -8.93 -4.95 -1.16
C PHE A 189 -7.62 -5.27 -1.89
N TYR A 190 -7.39 -4.65 -3.04
CA TYR A 190 -6.20 -4.91 -3.86
C TYR A 190 -4.97 -4.09 -3.45
N SER A 191 -5.18 -2.97 -2.75
CA SER A 191 -4.09 -2.10 -2.32
C SER A 191 -3.15 -2.78 -1.33
N HIS A 192 -1.84 -2.70 -1.61
CA HIS A 192 -0.81 -3.26 -0.73
C HIS A 192 -0.69 -2.48 0.59
N GLN A 193 -0.83 -1.15 0.56
CA GLN A 193 -0.89 -0.31 1.76
C GLN A 193 -2.05 -0.70 2.67
N TRP A 194 -3.26 -0.84 2.12
CA TRP A 194 -4.46 -1.19 2.91
C TRP A 194 -4.37 -2.59 3.50
N ARG A 195 -3.91 -3.58 2.73
CA ARG A 195 -3.68 -4.95 3.22
C ARG A 195 -2.67 -4.98 4.36
N SER A 196 -1.56 -4.24 4.22
CA SER A 196 -0.51 -4.16 5.24
C SER A 196 -1.00 -3.48 6.51
N TRP A 197 -1.72 -2.37 6.37
CA TRP A 197 -2.35 -1.69 7.50
C TRP A 197 -3.36 -2.59 8.23
N ALA A 198 -4.25 -3.26 7.50
CA ALA A 198 -5.25 -4.17 8.05
C ALA A 198 -4.58 -5.34 8.81
N ALA A 199 -3.54 -5.95 8.23
CA ALA A 199 -2.78 -7.00 8.89
C ALA A 199 -2.16 -6.51 10.21
N CYS A 200 -1.50 -5.35 10.21
CA CYS A 200 -0.92 -4.78 11.43
C CYS A 200 -1.98 -4.39 12.47
N PHE A 201 -3.15 -3.90 12.04
CA PHE A 201 -4.27 -3.57 12.91
C PHE A 201 -4.79 -4.82 13.63
N ILE A 202 -5.05 -5.90 12.87
CA ILE A 202 -5.49 -7.19 13.41
C ILE A 202 -4.43 -7.77 14.36
N GLN A 203 -3.15 -7.74 13.98
CA GLN A 203 -2.05 -8.20 14.83
C GLN A 203 -1.98 -7.41 16.16
N ALA A 204 -2.17 -6.10 16.13
CA ALA A 204 -2.17 -5.26 17.32
C ALA A 204 -3.34 -5.61 18.25
N ALA A 205 -4.55 -5.78 17.69
CA ALA A 205 -5.73 -6.19 18.44
C ALA A 205 -5.54 -7.57 19.08
N TRP A 206 -5.02 -8.55 18.34
CA TRP A 206 -4.73 -9.89 18.86
C TRP A 206 -3.69 -9.86 20.00
N ARG A 207 -2.59 -9.12 19.83
CA ARG A 207 -1.57 -8.95 20.88
C ARG A 207 -2.16 -8.31 22.14
N ARG A 208 -3.04 -7.31 21.97
CA ARG A 208 -3.76 -6.68 23.10
C ARG A 208 -4.65 -7.68 23.83
N GLN A 209 -5.40 -8.50 23.09
CA GLN A 209 -6.27 -9.52 23.67
C GLN A 209 -5.46 -10.61 24.40
N LYS A 210 -4.33 -11.05 23.82
CA LYS A 210 -3.43 -12.02 24.46
C LYS A 210 -2.85 -11.49 25.77
N ARG A 211 -2.41 -10.23 25.80
CA ARG A 211 -1.92 -9.58 27.04
C ARG A 211 -3.04 -9.45 28.09
N TRP A 212 -4.25 -9.09 27.66
CA TRP A 212 -5.40 -9.01 28.55
C TRP A 212 -5.72 -10.38 29.18
N ARG A 213 -5.76 -11.45 28.38
CA ARG A 213 -5.96 -12.82 28.88
C ARG A 213 -4.87 -13.25 29.86
N ALA A 214 -3.59 -13.03 29.53
CA ALA A 214 -2.48 -13.34 30.43
C ALA A 214 -2.55 -12.56 31.75
N SER A 215 -2.96 -11.29 31.72
CA SER A 215 -3.14 -10.48 32.92
C SER A 215 -4.26 -11.00 33.82
N ILE A 216 -5.34 -11.52 33.25
CA ILE A 216 -6.45 -12.12 34.01
C ILE A 216 -6.01 -13.44 34.64
N GLU A 217 -5.29 -14.26 33.89
CA GLU A 217 -4.76 -15.54 34.37
C GLU A 217 -3.77 -15.34 35.53
N LEU A 218 -2.86 -14.37 35.41
CA LEU A 218 -1.96 -13.99 36.51
C LEU A 218 -2.74 -13.50 37.74
N GLY A 219 -3.73 -12.63 37.56
CA GLY A 219 -4.59 -12.16 38.67
C GLY A 219 -5.37 -13.29 39.36
N ALA A 220 -5.83 -14.30 38.61
CA ALA A 220 -6.49 -15.47 39.17
C ALA A 220 -5.52 -16.35 39.99
N THR A 221 -4.26 -16.48 39.57
CA THR A 221 -3.24 -17.23 40.30
C THR A 221 -2.76 -16.51 41.57
N GLU A 222 -2.62 -15.18 41.54
CA GLU A 222 -2.29 -14.35 42.70
C GLU A 222 -3.45 -14.34 43.72
N GLY A 223 -4.70 -14.13 43.27
CA GLY A 223 -5.87 -14.19 44.15
C GLY A 223 -6.10 -15.57 44.80
N ARG A 224 -5.68 -16.66 44.14
CA ARG A 224 -5.71 -18.02 44.71
C ARG A 224 -4.59 -18.26 45.73
N ARG A 225 -3.43 -17.61 45.56
CA ARG A 225 -2.35 -17.63 46.57
C ARG A 225 -2.77 -16.84 47.80
N ASP A 226 -3.30 -15.61 47.64
CA ASP A 226 -3.75 -14.78 48.76
C ASP A 226 -4.88 -15.42 49.58
N ARG A 227 -5.83 -16.12 48.94
CA ARG A 227 -6.85 -16.90 49.67
C ARG A 227 -6.30 -18.11 50.43
N ARG A 228 -5.18 -18.69 49.99
CA ARG A 228 -4.52 -19.82 50.69
C ARG A 228 -3.65 -19.33 51.84
N SER A 229 -3.01 -18.17 51.74
CA SER A 229 -2.31 -17.54 52.87
C SER A 229 -3.28 -17.06 53.95
N LEU A 230 -4.44 -16.51 53.58
CA LEU A 230 -5.48 -16.09 54.53
C LEU A 230 -6.18 -17.25 55.26
N SER A 231 -6.07 -18.49 54.77
CA SER A 231 -6.59 -19.69 55.45
C SER A 231 -5.61 -20.35 56.42
N LEU A 232 -4.36 -19.85 56.51
CA LEU A 232 -3.34 -20.39 57.43
C LEU A 232 -3.02 -19.45 58.62
N GLU A 233 -3.57 -18.24 58.63
CA GLU A 233 -3.49 -17.32 59.77
C GLU A 233 -4.90 -16.92 60.21
N SER A 234 -5.58 -17.83 60.92
CA SER A 234 -6.79 -17.48 61.67
C SER A 234 -6.58 -17.74 63.16
N SER A 235 -5.83 -16.84 63.79
CA SER A 235 -5.91 -16.58 65.22
C SER A 235 -5.23 -15.24 65.51
N GLU A 236 -5.89 -14.14 65.14
CA GLU A 236 -5.91 -12.88 65.90
C GLU A 236 -6.87 -11.86 65.24
N VAL A 237 -7.57 -11.11 66.09
CA VAL A 237 -8.74 -10.28 65.77
C VAL A 237 -8.33 -9.03 64.97
N PRO A 238 -8.94 -8.69 63.80
CA PRO A 238 -8.53 -7.53 63.03
C PRO A 238 -9.26 -6.25 63.42
N ASN A 239 -8.49 -5.18 63.60
CA ASN A 239 -8.97 -3.82 63.86
C ASN A 239 -9.46 -3.17 62.52
N PRO A 240 -10.65 -2.55 62.41
CA PRO A 240 -11.35 -2.37 61.12
C PRO A 240 -10.85 -1.23 60.21
N ARG A 241 -9.81 -0.48 60.57
CA ARG A 241 -9.46 0.80 59.91
C ARG A 241 -8.19 0.80 59.06
N ALA A 242 -7.40 -0.28 59.07
CA ALA A 242 -6.11 -0.32 58.34
C ALA A 242 -6.15 -1.02 56.97
N GLY A 243 -7.16 -1.88 56.72
CA GLY A 243 -7.20 -2.73 55.51
C GLY A 243 -7.47 -1.98 54.20
N ALA A 244 -8.32 -0.94 54.23
CA ALA A 244 -8.71 -0.21 53.02
C ALA A 244 -7.56 0.60 52.40
N ALA A 245 -6.65 1.12 53.22
CA ALA A 245 -5.52 1.94 52.76
C ALA A 245 -4.46 1.11 52.02
N VAL A 246 -4.23 -0.14 52.43
CA VAL A 246 -3.22 -1.03 51.81
C VAL A 246 -3.67 -1.48 50.41
N PHE A 247 -4.96 -1.79 50.24
CA PHE A 247 -5.51 -2.17 48.93
C PHE A 247 -5.56 -0.98 47.96
N ALA A 248 -5.90 0.22 48.43
CA ALA A 248 -5.89 1.43 47.61
C ALA A 248 -4.48 1.79 47.12
N ALA A 249 -3.46 1.71 47.99
CA ALA A 249 -2.07 2.01 47.64
C ALA A 249 -1.50 1.02 46.61
N ARG A 250 -1.84 -0.28 46.71
CA ARG A 250 -1.43 -1.30 45.72
C ARG A 250 -2.11 -1.12 44.36
N PHE A 251 -3.38 -0.70 44.36
CA PHE A 251 -4.11 -0.42 43.11
C PHE A 251 -3.49 0.78 42.37
N VAL A 252 -3.14 1.86 43.09
CA VAL A 252 -2.48 3.06 42.50
C VAL A 252 -1.03 2.78 42.07
N ALA A 253 -0.29 1.92 42.76
CA ALA A 253 1.05 1.51 42.32
C ALA A 253 1.01 0.65 41.03
N SER A 254 -0.04 -0.17 40.86
CA SER A 254 -0.24 -0.99 39.66
C SER A 254 -0.64 -0.19 38.42
N THR A 255 -1.33 0.95 38.60
CA THR A 255 -1.67 1.86 37.50
C THR A 255 -0.46 2.69 37.05
N LYS A 256 0.41 3.12 37.97
CA LYS A 256 1.67 3.83 37.62
C LYS A 256 2.72 2.93 36.95
N LYS A 257 2.80 1.64 37.30
CA LYS A 257 3.72 0.69 36.64
C LYS A 257 3.27 0.27 35.23
N ARG A 258 2.03 0.61 34.85
CA ARG A 258 1.50 0.42 33.49
C ARG A 258 1.98 1.47 32.49
N GLU A 259 2.54 2.59 32.94
CA GLU A 259 3.05 3.65 32.07
C GLU A 259 4.51 3.43 31.62
N THR A 260 5.28 2.59 32.32
CA THR A 260 6.71 2.34 32.03
C THR A 260 7.02 1.01 31.34
N ALA A 261 6.00 0.18 31.06
CA ALA A 261 6.17 -1.01 30.24
C ALA A 261 6.20 -0.59 28.76
N ALA A 262 7.39 -0.70 28.15
CA ALA A 262 7.70 -0.50 26.73
C ALA A 262 6.45 -0.37 25.84
N GLN A 263 6.18 0.86 25.37
CA GLN A 263 5.10 1.09 24.43
C GLN A 263 5.26 0.10 23.26
N PRO A 264 4.25 -0.75 22.97
CA PRO A 264 4.24 -1.46 21.71
C PRO A 264 4.22 -0.35 20.66
N GLY A 265 5.24 -0.31 19.79
CA GLY A 265 5.44 0.84 18.91
C GLY A 265 4.13 1.26 18.25
N LYS A 266 3.93 2.58 18.11
CA LYS A 266 2.72 3.22 17.58
C LYS A 266 2.04 2.40 16.47
N PRO A 267 0.71 2.24 16.44
CA PRO A 267 0.05 1.56 15.33
C PRO A 267 0.41 2.23 13.99
N LEU A 268 0.45 1.46 12.90
CA LEU A 268 0.60 2.03 11.56
C LEU A 268 -0.47 3.10 11.34
N LYS A 269 -0.08 4.23 10.72
CA LYS A 269 -1.05 5.26 10.35
C LYS A 269 -2.01 4.65 9.33
N LYS A 270 -3.30 4.91 9.52
CA LYS A 270 -4.33 4.51 8.56
C LYS A 270 -3.99 5.16 7.21
N PRO A 271 -3.93 4.39 6.10
CA PRO A 271 -3.77 4.96 4.77
C PRO A 271 -4.84 6.01 4.51
N LYS A 272 -4.49 7.06 3.76
CA LYS A 272 -5.47 8.07 3.35
C LYS A 272 -6.48 7.40 2.42
N GLU A 273 -7.74 7.75 2.59
CA GLU A 273 -8.80 7.26 1.70
C GLU A 273 -8.93 8.22 0.53
N PRO A 274 -9.03 7.72 -0.71
CA PRO A 274 -9.47 8.56 -1.82
C PRO A 274 -10.83 9.16 -1.49
N ASP A 275 -11.00 10.42 -1.87
CA ASP A 275 -12.27 11.09 -1.68
C ASP A 275 -13.23 10.71 -2.82
N PHE A 276 -14.25 9.93 -2.47
CA PHE A 276 -15.27 9.49 -3.41
C PHE A 276 -16.57 10.30 -3.22
N SER A 277 -16.55 11.37 -2.43
CA SER A 277 -17.69 12.27 -2.19
C SER A 277 -17.79 13.34 -3.27
N MET A 278 -18.06 12.92 -4.49
CA MET A 278 -18.61 13.83 -5.47
C MET A 278 -20.07 14.06 -5.11
N GLU A 279 -20.41 15.31 -4.77
CA GLU A 279 -21.73 15.80 -4.36
C GLU A 279 -22.87 15.05 -5.04
N GLU A 280 -23.70 14.39 -4.21
CA GLU A 280 -25.07 14.02 -4.56
C GLU A 280 -25.88 15.32 -4.72
N GLU A 281 -25.58 16.11 -5.75
CA GLU A 281 -26.48 17.17 -6.22
C GLU A 281 -27.13 16.71 -7.52
N SER A 282 -28.26 16.04 -7.37
CA SER A 282 -29.36 15.97 -8.33
C SER A 282 -30.65 15.65 -7.58
#